data_AF-A0A9R1W7B1-F1
#
_entry.id   AF-A0A9R1W7B1-F1
#
_cell.length_a   1.000
_cell.length_b   1.000
_cell.length_c   1.000
_cell.angle_alpha   90.00
_cell.angle_beta   90.00
_cell.angle_gamma   90.00
#
_symmetry.space_group_name_H-M   'P 1'
#
loop_
_entity.id
_entity.type
_entity.pdbx_description
1 polymer ?
#
loop_
_entity_poly.entity_id
_entity_poly.type
_entity_poly.pdbx_seq_one_letter_code
_entity_poly.pdbx_strand_id
1 'polypeptide(L)'
;MQYKEWRHEPEEARFPLRHRLTTLFEIDVEDGNIRKVINNHMARAWRTHRSQLHNYFKGIGGPVDPTKAKTTPPPNMGSKDDWGYLCDMWCEPKYMETMEKRVMACGKRKMNSRNGSKSTIRYHIERGLDLDSSTGQIETWRLTHWDEKKGWRSTDAAAKYVSLLDHFLFVLI
;
A
#
# COMPACT_ATOMS: atom_id res chain seq x y z
N MET A 1 10.06 10.11 -15.50
CA MET A 1 9.42 9.86 -14.18
C MET A 1 9.16 11.16 -13.38
N GLN A 2 9.14 12.31 -14.05
CA GLN A 2 9.12 13.63 -13.40
C GLN A 2 7.72 14.05 -12.95
N TYR A 3 6.67 13.38 -13.42
CA TYR A 3 5.30 13.70 -13.02
C TYR A 3 4.94 13.11 -11.66
N LYS A 4 4.20 13.87 -10.85
CA LYS A 4 3.77 13.44 -9.50
C LYS A 4 2.90 12.18 -9.52
N GLU A 5 2.06 12.02 -10.55
CA GLU A 5 1.11 10.91 -10.68
C GLU A 5 1.05 10.43 -12.13
N TRP A 6 0.77 9.15 -12.31
CA TRP A 6 0.65 8.52 -13.64
C TRP A 6 -0.33 9.22 -14.56
N ARG A 7 -1.44 9.76 -14.01
CA ARG A 7 -2.46 10.45 -14.80
C ARG A 7 -1.98 11.76 -15.45
N HIS A 8 -0.88 12.34 -14.94
CA HIS A 8 -0.29 13.55 -15.49
C HIS A 8 0.81 13.26 -16.51
N GLU A 9 1.19 11.98 -16.69
CA GLU A 9 2.10 11.60 -17.75
C GLU A 9 1.42 11.88 -19.11
N PRO A 10 2.14 12.45 -20.09
CA PRO A 10 1.60 12.73 -21.41
C PRO A 10 1.02 11.49 -22.07
N GLU A 11 -0.02 11.69 -22.87
CA GLU A 11 -0.70 10.58 -23.54
C GLU A 11 0.25 9.87 -24.52
N GLU A 12 1.16 10.62 -25.13
CA GLU A 12 2.19 10.17 -26.06
C GLU A 12 3.17 9.19 -25.41
N ALA A 13 3.44 9.34 -24.11
CA ALA A 13 4.29 8.42 -23.36
C ALA A 13 3.50 7.20 -22.85
N ARG A 14 2.21 7.38 -22.53
CA ARG A 14 1.35 6.30 -22.03
C ARG A 14 0.83 5.37 -23.14
N PHE A 15 0.52 5.93 -24.31
CA PHE A 15 -0.09 5.22 -25.43
C PHE A 15 0.75 4.02 -25.92
N PRO A 16 2.06 4.17 -26.19
CA PRO A 16 2.89 3.04 -26.62
C PRO A 16 2.93 1.91 -25.60
N LEU A 17 2.94 2.24 -24.30
CA LEU A 17 2.95 1.25 -23.22
C LEU A 17 1.66 0.45 -23.15
N ARG A 18 0.50 1.08 -23.43
CA ARG A 18 -0.77 0.36 -23.54
C ARG A 18 -0.80 -0.49 -24.80
N HIS A 19 -0.37 0.06 -25.93
CA HIS A 19 -0.39 -0.67 -27.20
C HIS A 19 0.53 -1.90 -27.20
N ARG A 20 1.62 -1.88 -26.43
CA ARG A 20 2.44 -3.09 -26.21
C ARG A 20 1.68 -4.28 -25.62
N LEU A 21 0.51 -4.08 -25.01
CA LEU A 21 -0.32 -5.19 -24.53
C LEU A 21 -0.97 -5.97 -25.68
N THR A 22 -1.22 -5.34 -26.83
CA THR A 22 -1.83 -6.02 -27.99
C THR A 22 -0.90 -7.06 -28.61
N THR A 23 0.41 -6.97 -28.34
CA THR A 23 1.39 -7.97 -28.78
C THR A 23 1.33 -9.25 -27.95
N LEU A 24 0.69 -9.21 -26.78
CA LEU A 24 0.62 -10.33 -25.82
C LEU A 24 -0.82 -10.81 -25.61
N PHE A 25 -1.81 -9.96 -25.84
CA PHE A 25 -3.22 -10.21 -25.57
C PHE A 25 -4.09 -9.69 -26.71
N GLU A 26 -5.12 -10.46 -27.07
CA GLU A 26 -6.17 -10.03 -28.00
C GLU A 26 -7.17 -9.13 -27.25
N ILE A 27 -6.80 -7.85 -27.08
CA ILE A 27 -7.62 -6.85 -26.41
C ILE A 27 -7.77 -5.60 -27.26
N ASP A 28 -8.95 -4.99 -27.21
CA ASP A 28 -9.15 -3.63 -27.71
C ASP A 28 -8.70 -2.63 -26.64
N VAL A 29 -7.53 -2.03 -26.86
CA VAL A 29 -6.93 -1.05 -25.93
C VAL A 29 -7.60 0.32 -25.97
N GLU A 30 -8.44 0.58 -26.98
CA GLU A 30 -9.18 1.83 -27.12
C GLU A 30 -10.58 1.77 -26.48
N ASP A 31 -11.08 0.56 -26.19
CA ASP A 31 -12.29 0.40 -25.38
C ASP A 31 -12.14 1.12 -24.03
N GLY A 32 -13.18 1.89 -23.67
CA GLY A 32 -13.15 2.75 -22.50
C GLY A 32 -12.96 2.01 -21.17
N ASN A 33 -13.55 0.81 -21.04
CA ASN A 33 -13.45 0.00 -19.82
C ASN A 33 -12.08 -0.67 -19.72
N ILE A 34 -11.61 -1.26 -20.82
CA ILE A 34 -10.28 -1.88 -20.91
C ILE A 34 -9.21 -0.83 -20.64
N ARG A 35 -9.29 0.35 -21.29
CA ARG A 35 -8.37 1.47 -21.07
C ARG A 35 -8.34 1.92 -19.62
N LYS A 36 -9.49 1.97 -18.95
CA LYS A 36 -9.57 2.31 -17.51
C LYS A 36 -8.86 1.27 -16.65
N VAL A 37 -9.07 -0.02 -16.91
CA VAL A 37 -8.41 -1.11 -16.19
C VAL A 37 -6.90 -1.05 -16.41
N ILE A 38 -6.44 -0.95 -17.65
CA ILE A 38 -5.02 -0.83 -18.00
C ILE A 38 -4.39 0.36 -17.27
N ASN A 39 -5.02 1.54 -17.32
CA ASN A 39 -4.52 2.73 -16.64
C ASN A 39 -4.40 2.55 -15.12
N ASN A 40 -5.34 1.83 -14.48
CA ASN A 40 -5.26 1.51 -13.06
C ASN A 40 -4.07 0.59 -12.75
N HIS A 41 -3.82 -0.41 -13.59
CA HIS A 41 -2.66 -1.30 -13.46
C HIS A 41 -1.34 -0.53 -13.65
N MET A 42 -1.24 0.28 -14.69
CA MET A 42 -0.06 1.12 -14.95
C MET A 42 0.19 2.13 -13.82
N ALA A 43 -0.86 2.79 -13.31
CA ALA A 43 -0.76 3.71 -12.18
C ALA A 43 -0.30 3.02 -10.89
N ARG A 44 -0.69 1.74 -10.69
CA ARG A 44 -0.22 0.93 -9.57
C ARG A 44 1.24 0.54 -9.75
N ALA A 45 1.61 0.05 -10.93
CA ALA A 45 3.00 -0.30 -11.26
C ALA A 45 3.94 0.90 -11.09
N TRP A 46 3.52 2.08 -11.57
CA TRP A 46 4.24 3.34 -11.38
C TRP A 46 4.48 3.66 -9.91
N ARG A 47 3.43 3.64 -9.08
CA ARG A 47 3.54 3.90 -7.63
C ARG A 47 4.46 2.90 -6.94
N THR A 48 4.36 1.62 -7.28
CA THR A 48 5.23 0.57 -6.74
C THR A 48 6.68 0.82 -7.12
N HIS A 49 6.95 1.10 -8.40
CA HIS A 49 8.30 1.37 -8.87
C HIS A 49 8.92 2.60 -8.20
N ARG A 50 8.16 3.69 -8.08
CA ARG A 50 8.60 4.90 -7.37
C ARG A 50 8.91 4.63 -5.89
N SER A 51 8.12 3.77 -5.24
CA SER A 51 8.36 3.33 -3.85
C SER A 51 9.66 2.53 -3.72
N GLN A 52 9.93 1.62 -4.66
CA GLN A 52 11.18 0.85 -4.70
C GLN A 52 12.38 1.77 -4.87
N LEU A 53 12.30 2.74 -5.78
CA LEU A 53 13.36 3.73 -5.98
C LEU A 53 13.61 4.58 -4.73
N HIS A 54 12.55 5.02 -4.04
CA HIS A 54 12.70 5.77 -2.79
C HIS A 54 13.31 4.92 -1.68
N ASN A 55 13.00 3.61 -1.61
CA ASN A 55 13.65 2.71 -0.68
C ASN A 55 15.13 2.52 -0.99
N TYR A 56 15.48 2.39 -2.27
CA TYR A 56 16.88 2.34 -2.71
C TYR A 56 17.63 3.63 -2.33
N PHE A 57 17.04 4.80 -2.63
CA PHE A 57 17.56 6.12 -2.25
C PHE A 57 17.91 6.21 -0.76
N LYS A 58 16.99 5.80 0.13
CA LYS A 58 17.25 5.76 1.58
C LYS A 58 18.41 4.84 1.95
N GLY A 59 18.59 3.72 1.24
CA GLY A 59 19.63 2.73 1.53
C GLY A 59 21.04 3.19 1.18
N ILE A 60 21.21 4.14 0.26
CA ILE A 60 22.52 4.60 -0.23
C ILE A 60 23.00 5.92 0.39
N GLY A 61 22.23 6.49 1.32
CA GLY A 61 22.52 7.76 2.00
C GLY A 61 21.29 8.65 2.16
N GLY A 62 20.35 8.56 1.22
CA GLY A 62 19.08 9.28 1.28
C GLY A 62 19.27 10.79 1.49
N PRO A 63 18.42 11.43 2.32
CA PRO A 63 18.56 12.85 2.65
C PRO A 63 19.81 13.19 3.47
N VAL A 64 20.47 12.20 4.09
CA VAL A 64 21.67 12.42 4.93
C VAL A 64 22.90 12.70 4.06
N ASP A 65 23.00 12.02 2.92
CA ASP A 65 24.03 12.26 1.91
C ASP A 65 23.40 12.33 0.50
N PRO A 66 22.74 13.45 0.16
CA PRO A 66 22.04 13.60 -1.12
C PRO A 66 23.00 13.55 -2.31
N THR A 67 24.24 14.04 -2.14
CA THR A 67 25.25 14.07 -3.20
C THR A 67 25.63 12.64 -3.61
N LYS A 68 25.95 11.78 -2.64
CA LYS A 68 26.23 10.36 -2.91
C LYS A 68 25.03 9.62 -3.49
N ALA A 69 23.83 9.91 -2.97
CA ALA A 69 22.61 9.28 -3.46
C ALA A 69 22.32 9.65 -4.93
N LYS A 70 22.55 10.92 -5.32
CA LYS A 70 22.40 11.37 -6.72
C LYS A 70 23.40 10.73 -7.68
N THR A 71 24.65 10.53 -7.27
CA THR A 71 25.69 9.94 -8.11
C THR A 71 25.60 8.41 -8.24
N THR A 72 24.73 7.78 -7.43
CA THR A 72 24.56 6.32 -7.41
C THR A 72 23.14 5.92 -7.85
N PRO A 73 22.79 6.02 -9.14
CA PRO A 73 21.49 5.57 -9.64
C PRO A 73 21.37 4.03 -9.61
N PRO A 74 20.17 3.48 -9.42
CA PRO A 74 19.96 2.03 -9.48
C PRO A 74 20.19 1.48 -10.89
N PRO A 75 20.59 0.20 -11.06
CA PRO A 75 20.94 -0.37 -12.36
C PRO A 75 19.83 -0.31 -13.42
N ASN A 76 18.57 -0.40 -12.98
CA ASN A 76 17.40 -0.38 -13.86
C ASN A 76 16.81 1.02 -14.04
N MET A 77 17.56 2.07 -13.70
CA MET A 77 17.11 3.44 -13.87
C MET A 77 17.16 3.84 -15.35
N GLY A 78 16.00 4.04 -15.96
CA GLY A 78 15.90 4.38 -17.39
C GLY A 78 16.51 5.72 -17.78
N SER A 79 16.56 6.70 -16.85
CA SER A 79 17.13 8.03 -17.10
C SER A 79 17.85 8.57 -15.86
N LYS A 80 19.07 9.09 -16.05
CA LYS A 80 19.83 9.76 -14.98
C LYS A 80 19.18 11.07 -14.56
N ASP A 81 18.56 11.79 -15.49
CA ASP A 81 17.88 13.06 -15.21
C ASP A 81 16.63 12.82 -14.36
N ASP A 82 15.87 11.76 -14.66
CA ASP A 82 14.75 11.33 -13.83
C ASP A 82 15.20 10.99 -12.40
N TRP A 83 16.38 10.39 -12.24
CA TRP A 83 16.92 10.03 -10.93
C TRP A 83 17.30 11.27 -10.14
N GLY A 84 18.02 12.20 -10.77
CA GLY A 84 18.38 13.49 -10.18
C GLY A 84 17.13 14.23 -9.69
N TYR A 85 16.11 14.34 -10.55
CA TYR A 85 14.83 14.95 -10.21
C TYR A 85 14.16 14.29 -8.99
N LEU A 86 14.11 12.95 -8.95
CA LEU A 86 13.50 12.22 -7.83
C LEU A 86 14.25 12.44 -6.52
N CYS A 87 15.58 12.39 -6.55
CA CYS A 87 16.44 12.67 -5.40
C CYS A 87 16.21 14.08 -4.86
N ASP A 88 16.15 15.08 -5.74
CA ASP A 88 15.84 16.46 -5.36
C ASP A 88 14.46 16.59 -4.71
N MET A 89 13.44 16.05 -5.38
CA MET A 89 12.06 16.05 -4.89
C MET A 89 11.93 15.37 -3.52
N TRP A 90 12.69 14.30 -3.25
CA TRP A 90 12.67 13.61 -1.95
C TRP A 90 13.38 14.37 -0.84
N CYS A 91 14.33 15.24 -1.19
CA CYS A 91 15.00 16.12 -0.24
C CYS A 91 14.26 17.45 -0.01
N GLU A 92 13.23 17.78 -0.81
CA GLU A 92 12.44 18.99 -0.61
C GLU A 92 11.82 19.03 0.80
N PRO A 93 11.93 20.17 1.52
CA PRO A 93 11.39 20.28 2.88
C PRO A 93 9.90 19.93 2.97
N LYS A 94 9.12 20.34 1.97
CA LYS A 94 7.68 20.06 1.87
C LYS A 94 7.38 18.57 1.76
N TYR A 95 8.22 17.83 1.03
CA TYR A 95 8.08 16.38 0.90
C TYR A 95 8.42 15.69 2.22
N MET A 96 9.52 16.07 2.84
CA MET A 96 9.97 15.52 4.13
C MET A 96 8.93 15.72 5.23
N GLU A 97 8.39 16.95 5.37
CA GLU A 97 7.32 17.24 6.33
C GLU A 97 6.07 16.37 6.09
N THR A 98 5.69 16.18 4.82
CA THR A 98 4.54 15.32 4.46
C THR A 98 4.81 13.86 4.84
N MET A 99 6.04 13.39 4.66
CA MET A 99 6.42 12.02 5.02
C MET A 99 6.47 11.83 6.53
N GLU A 100 7.02 12.77 7.28
CA GLU A 100 7.01 12.75 8.74
C GLU A 100 5.58 12.70 9.30
N LYS A 101 4.68 13.56 8.79
CA LYS A 101 3.26 13.53 9.16
C LYS A 101 2.63 12.16 8.90
N ARG A 102 2.94 11.53 7.77
CA ARG A 102 2.43 10.18 7.43
C ARG A 102 3.00 9.11 8.36
N VAL A 103 4.29 9.16 8.67
CA VAL A 103 4.94 8.23 9.62
C VAL A 103 4.32 8.39 11.00
N MET A 104 4.19 9.62 11.50
CA MET A 104 3.52 9.90 12.78
C MET A 104 2.08 9.41 12.80
N ALA A 105 1.29 9.69 11.75
CA ALA A 105 -0.08 9.21 11.65
C ALA A 105 -0.17 7.67 11.60
N CYS A 106 0.79 7.01 10.93
CA CYS A 106 0.87 5.55 10.91
C CYS A 106 1.25 4.99 12.28
N GLY A 107 2.18 5.64 13.00
CA GLY A 107 2.58 5.26 14.36
C GLY A 107 1.46 5.44 15.40
N LYS A 108 0.56 6.40 15.19
CA LYS A 108 -0.64 6.62 16.04
C LYS A 108 -1.74 5.56 15.86
N ARG A 109 -1.63 4.66 14.88
CA ARG A 109 -2.64 3.61 14.68
C ARG A 109 -2.57 2.60 15.83
N LYS A 110 -3.57 2.67 16.72
CA LYS A 110 -3.67 1.82 17.91
C LYS A 110 -3.89 0.34 17.60
N MET A 111 -4.56 0.04 16.49
CA MET A 111 -5.00 -1.32 16.15
C MET A 111 -4.65 -1.65 14.70
N ASN A 112 -3.70 -2.56 14.50
CA ASN A 112 -3.37 -3.11 13.20
C ASN A 112 -3.96 -4.52 13.08
N SER A 113 -4.79 -4.74 12.06
CA SER A 113 -5.38 -6.06 11.77
C SER A 113 -4.60 -6.79 10.66
N ARG A 114 -4.72 -8.13 10.62
CA ARG A 114 -4.19 -8.99 9.54
C ARG A 114 -5.10 -9.09 8.32
N ASN A 115 -6.26 -8.44 8.34
CA ASN A 115 -7.24 -8.58 7.28
C ASN A 115 -6.78 -8.02 5.93
N GLY A 116 -5.75 -7.17 5.93
CA GLY A 116 -5.27 -6.52 4.71
C GLY A 116 -6.41 -5.75 4.07
N SER A 117 -6.61 -5.94 2.76
CA SER A 117 -7.70 -5.31 2.00
C SER A 117 -9.04 -6.03 2.13
N LYS A 118 -9.11 -7.15 2.85
CA LYS A 118 -10.33 -7.93 3.00
C LYS A 118 -11.20 -7.32 4.10
N SER A 119 -12.44 -6.98 3.76
CA SER A 119 -13.43 -6.56 4.77
C SER A 119 -13.73 -7.72 5.73
N THR A 120 -14.09 -7.40 6.97
CA THR A 120 -14.59 -8.36 7.95
C THR A 120 -15.76 -9.18 7.40
N ILE A 121 -16.71 -8.57 6.69
CA ILE A 121 -17.86 -9.25 6.08
C ILE A 121 -17.41 -10.35 5.12
N ARG A 122 -16.52 -10.02 4.17
CA ARG A 122 -15.96 -10.99 3.24
C ARG A 122 -15.16 -12.11 3.92
N TYR A 123 -14.56 -11.83 5.08
CA TYR A 123 -13.92 -12.87 5.89
C TYR A 123 -14.95 -13.87 6.44
N HIS A 124 -16.12 -13.40 6.88
CA HIS A 124 -17.19 -14.26 7.39
C HIS A 124 -17.81 -15.10 6.27
N ILE A 125 -18.15 -14.48 5.13
CA ILE A 125 -18.73 -15.16 3.96
C ILE A 125 -17.84 -16.32 3.50
N GLU A 126 -16.54 -16.08 3.32
CA GLU A 126 -15.62 -17.11 2.84
C GLU A 126 -15.39 -18.26 3.85
N ARG A 127 -15.74 -18.05 5.13
CA ARG A 127 -15.60 -19.08 6.17
C ARG A 127 -16.93 -19.70 6.59
N GLY A 128 -18.04 -19.32 5.95
CA GLY A 128 -19.38 -19.78 6.33
C GLY A 128 -19.77 -19.37 7.76
N LEU A 129 -19.20 -18.29 8.29
CA LEU A 129 -19.56 -17.77 9.60
C LEU A 129 -20.82 -16.92 9.47
N ASP A 130 -21.73 -17.08 10.43
CA ASP A 130 -22.91 -16.23 10.55
C ASP A 130 -22.48 -14.79 10.86
N LEU A 131 -22.89 -13.85 10.02
CA LEU A 131 -22.59 -12.42 10.14
C LEU A 131 -23.29 -11.78 11.34
N ASP A 132 -24.46 -12.32 11.70
CA ASP A 132 -25.30 -11.84 12.78
C ASP A 132 -24.96 -12.50 14.12
N SER A 133 -24.11 -13.54 14.10
CA SER A 133 -23.60 -14.17 15.31
C SER A 133 -22.49 -13.33 15.94
N SER A 134 -22.74 -12.86 17.16
CA SER A 134 -21.74 -12.23 18.03
C SER A 134 -20.51 -13.11 18.24
N THR A 135 -20.67 -14.45 18.24
CA THR A 135 -19.56 -15.41 18.34
C THR A 135 -18.67 -15.40 17.09
N GLY A 136 -19.26 -15.27 15.89
CA GLY A 136 -18.52 -15.16 14.63
C GLY A 136 -17.65 -13.91 14.55
N GLN A 137 -18.17 -12.79 15.08
CA GLN A 137 -17.43 -11.51 15.13
C GLN A 137 -16.26 -11.56 16.13
N ILE A 138 -16.44 -12.18 17.30
CA ILE A 138 -15.40 -12.37 18.32
C ILE A 138 -14.26 -13.24 17.77
N GLU A 139 -14.59 -14.37 17.12
CA GLU A 139 -13.59 -15.27 16.58
C GLU A 139 -12.85 -14.63 15.40
N THR A 140 -13.55 -13.86 14.55
CA THR A 140 -12.90 -13.08 13.50
C THR A 140 -11.95 -12.02 14.08
N TRP A 141 -12.31 -11.38 15.19
CA TRP A 141 -11.39 -10.46 15.88
C TRP A 141 -10.11 -11.17 16.33
N ARG A 142 -10.25 -12.31 17.01
CA ARG A 142 -9.13 -13.14 17.47
C ARG A 142 -8.20 -13.49 16.32
N LEU A 143 -8.73 -14.07 15.24
CA LEU A 143 -7.93 -14.54 14.10
C LEU A 143 -7.20 -13.42 13.37
N THR A 144 -7.74 -12.21 13.42
CA THR A 144 -7.17 -11.07 12.71
C THR A 144 -6.16 -10.29 13.53
N HIS A 145 -6.07 -10.53 14.85
CA HIS A 145 -5.21 -9.79 15.77
C HIS A 145 -4.29 -10.65 16.63
N TRP A 146 -4.49 -11.98 16.62
CA TRP A 146 -3.65 -12.95 17.30
C TRP A 146 -2.82 -13.76 16.28
N ASP A 147 -1.64 -14.17 16.71
CA ASP A 147 -0.74 -15.05 15.97
C ASP A 147 -0.25 -16.15 16.91
N GLU A 148 -0.16 -17.38 16.42
CA GLU A 148 0.21 -18.52 17.25
C GLU A 148 1.65 -18.43 17.79
N LYS A 149 2.57 -17.85 17.02
CA LYS A 149 3.98 -17.73 17.40
C LYS A 149 4.28 -16.43 18.14
N LYS A 150 3.55 -15.35 17.81
CA LYS A 150 3.83 -13.99 18.31
C LYS A 150 2.80 -13.48 19.33
N GLY A 151 1.72 -14.22 19.56
CA GLY A 151 0.62 -13.81 20.43
C GLY A 151 -0.20 -12.65 19.87
N TRP A 152 -0.77 -11.85 20.77
CA TRP A 152 -1.56 -10.67 20.41
C TRP A 152 -0.67 -9.56 19.82
N ARG A 153 -1.16 -8.91 18.76
CA ARG A 153 -0.44 -7.81 18.10
C ARG A 153 -0.21 -6.57 18.96
N SER A 154 -1.07 -6.36 19.95
CA SER A 154 -0.91 -5.30 20.95
C SER A 154 -1.66 -5.69 22.22
N THR A 155 -1.26 -5.08 23.33
CA THR A 155 -1.99 -5.13 24.60
C THR A 155 -3.43 -4.66 24.43
N ASP A 156 -3.64 -3.61 23.63
CA ASP A 156 -4.97 -3.07 23.32
C ASP A 156 -5.85 -4.07 22.56
N ALA A 157 -5.27 -4.85 21.64
CA ALA A 157 -6.01 -5.88 20.90
C ALA A 157 -6.45 -7.03 21.81
N ALA A 158 -5.60 -7.42 22.77
CA ALA A 158 -5.92 -8.42 23.78
C ALA A 158 -7.02 -7.93 24.73
N ALA A 159 -6.88 -6.71 25.26
CA ALA A 159 -7.88 -6.09 26.14
C ALA A 159 -9.24 -5.96 25.44
N LYS A 160 -9.25 -5.58 24.15
CA LYS A 160 -10.48 -5.50 23.38
C LYS A 160 -11.13 -6.87 23.19
N TYR A 161 -10.35 -7.93 22.97
CA TYR A 161 -10.89 -9.28 22.86
C TYR A 161 -11.55 -9.74 24.16
N VAL A 162 -10.91 -9.50 25.31
CA VAL A 162 -11.50 -9.81 26.63
C VAL A 162 -12.81 -9.04 26.83
N SER A 163 -12.83 -7.73 26.54
CA SER A 163 -14.05 -6.92 26.61
C SER A 163 -15.19 -7.44 25.71
N LEU A 164 -14.87 -7.99 24.53
CA LEU A 164 -15.87 -8.58 23.64
C LEU A 164 -16.44 -9.90 24.21
N LEU A 165 -15.59 -10.72 24.86
CA LEU A 165 -16.04 -11.94 25.54
C LEU A 165 -16.93 -11.62 26.74
N ASP A 166 -16.53 -10.66 27.57
CA ASP A 166 -17.28 -10.25 28.75
C ASP A 166 -18.67 -9.74 28.35
N HIS A 167 -18.75 -8.92 27.31
CA HIS A 167 -20.04 -8.41 26.82
C HIS A 167 -20.93 -9.55 26.27
N PHE A 168 -20.35 -10.55 25.60
CA PHE A 168 -21.11 -11.70 25.11
C PHE A 168 -21.67 -12.56 26.25
N LEU A 169 -20.88 -12.78 27.30
CA LEU A 169 -21.30 -13.51 28.51
C LEU A 169 -22.42 -12.77 29.26
N PHE A 170 -22.35 -11.44 29.35
CA PHE A 170 -23.39 -10.62 30.01
C PHE A 170 -24.74 -10.56 29.28
N VAL A 171 -24.78 -10.86 27.98
CA VAL A 171 -26.02 -10.83 27.17
C VAL A 171 -26.74 -12.20 27.16
N LEU A 172 -26.06 -13.25 27.63
CA LEU A 172 -26.58 -14.62 27.67
C LEU A 172 -27.07 -15.06 29.07
N ILE A 173 -26.94 -14.20 30.09
CA ILE A 173 -27.45 -14.39 31.46
C ILE A 173 -28.67 -13.49 31.64
#